data_AF-A0A838P724-F1
#
_entry.id   AF-A0A838P724-F1
#
_cell.length_a   1.000
_cell.length_b   1.000
_cell.length_c   1.000
_cell.angle_alpha   90.00
_cell.angle_beta   90.00
_cell.angle_gamma   90.00
#
_symmetry.space_group_name_H-M   'P 1'
#
loop_
_entity.id
_entity.type
_entity.pdbx_description
1 polymer ?
#
loop_
_entity_poly.entity_id
_entity_poly.type
_entity_poly.pdbx_seq_one_letter_code
_entity_poly.pdbx_strand_id
1 'polypeptide(L)'
;MPTAVEASIPNPAKAEQIRAKFRQLLDRTNKEHPRPQDVKALSDLLNGNKSLELWRTVYSAGQFAELTINENASAVAGVKECWKYRLASLRKELGHDDAPILEQLLIQQASLCWLKLSLVELRYSIVMKQSITLTLGVYWEKRLTAAQKRFTRACETLARVRKLSRNTRALQFNIAADGGQQINMT
;
A
#
# COMPACT_ATOMS: atom_id res chain seq x y z
N MET A 1 -5.44 23.05 -32.39
CA MET A 1 -4.78 21.73 -32.37
C MET A 1 -5.70 20.78 -31.61
N PRO A 2 -6.12 19.64 -32.19
CA PRO A 2 -7.25 18.88 -31.69
C PRO A 2 -6.86 17.94 -30.54
N THR A 3 -7.62 18.08 -29.45
CA THR A 3 -8.19 17.06 -28.56
C THR A 3 -7.34 15.86 -28.16
N ALA A 4 -7.01 15.84 -26.86
CA ALA A 4 -6.63 14.66 -26.11
C ALA A 4 -7.57 13.49 -26.42
N VAL A 5 -6.99 12.36 -26.80
CA VAL A 5 -7.68 11.09 -26.99
C VAL A 5 -8.31 10.71 -25.66
N GLU A 6 -9.62 10.92 -25.53
CA GLU A 6 -10.44 10.22 -24.55
C GLU A 6 -10.21 8.73 -24.80
N ALA A 7 -9.51 8.07 -23.88
CA ALA A 7 -9.38 6.62 -23.89
C ALA A 7 -10.78 6.03 -23.67
N SER A 8 -11.52 5.82 -24.75
CA SER A 8 -12.85 5.23 -24.78
C SER A 8 -12.83 3.95 -23.95
N ILE A 9 -13.60 3.94 -22.86
CA ILE A 9 -13.79 2.76 -22.03
C ILE A 9 -14.40 1.68 -22.93
N PRO A 10 -13.76 0.50 -23.08
CA PRO A 10 -14.30 -0.57 -23.90
C PRO A 10 -15.73 -0.92 -23.45
N ASN A 11 -16.63 -1.21 -24.40
CA ASN A 11 -17.97 -1.75 -24.10
C ASN A 11 -17.85 -2.89 -23.04
N PRO A 12 -18.70 -2.91 -22.00
CA PRO A 12 -18.64 -3.88 -20.89
C PRO A 12 -18.37 -5.33 -21.30
N ALA A 13 -18.98 -5.82 -22.38
CA ALA A 13 -18.76 -7.18 -22.86
C ALA A 13 -17.31 -7.42 -23.32
N LYS A 14 -16.71 -6.45 -24.01
CA LYS A 14 -15.31 -6.50 -24.45
C LYS A 14 -14.35 -6.34 -23.26
N ALA A 15 -14.69 -5.47 -22.31
CA ALA A 15 -13.91 -5.30 -21.09
C ALA A 15 -13.83 -6.61 -20.28
N GLU A 16 -14.93 -7.36 -20.14
CA GLU A 16 -14.92 -8.64 -19.43
C GLU A 16 -14.12 -9.71 -20.17
N GLN A 17 -14.20 -9.78 -21.50
CA GLN A 17 -13.33 -10.67 -22.30
C GLN A 17 -11.85 -10.37 -22.08
N ILE A 18 -11.48 -9.09 -22.03
CA ILE A 18 -10.10 -8.67 -21.74
C ILE A 18 -9.70 -9.07 -20.32
N ARG A 19 -10.57 -8.90 -19.32
CA ARG A 19 -10.32 -9.33 -17.93
C ARG A 19 -10.14 -10.85 -17.84
N ALA A 20 -10.97 -11.63 -18.53
CA ALA A 20 -10.84 -13.08 -18.59
C ALA A 20 -9.51 -13.51 -19.22
N LYS A 21 -9.12 -12.88 -20.34
CA LYS A 21 -7.83 -13.14 -21.00
C LYS A 21 -6.64 -12.74 -20.13
N PHE A 22 -6.76 -11.64 -19.39
CA PHE A 22 -5.77 -11.23 -18.39
C PHE A 22 -5.59 -12.29 -17.31
N ARG A 23 -6.67 -12.80 -16.71
CA ARG A 23 -6.62 -13.88 -15.69
C ARG A 23 -5.90 -15.12 -16.24
N GLN A 24 -6.24 -15.56 -17.46
CA GLN A 24 -5.60 -16.72 -18.08
C GLN A 24 -4.10 -16.52 -18.36
N LEU A 25 -3.70 -15.34 -18.86
CA LEU A 25 -2.29 -15.02 -19.08
C LEU A 25 -1.51 -14.88 -17.78
N LEU A 26 -2.15 -14.31 -16.75
CA LEU A 26 -1.58 -14.20 -15.42
C LEU A 26 -1.31 -15.60 -14.84
N ASP A 27 -2.27 -16.53 -14.89
CA ASP A 27 -2.08 -17.90 -14.42
C ASP A 27 -0.96 -18.63 -15.17
N ARG A 28 -0.86 -18.44 -16.49
CA ARG A 28 0.22 -19.03 -17.31
C ARG A 28 1.60 -18.50 -16.97
N THR A 29 1.66 -17.26 -16.47
CA THR A 29 2.92 -16.57 -16.11
C THR A 29 3.27 -16.70 -14.63
N ASN A 30 2.33 -17.11 -13.78
CA ASN A 30 2.52 -17.30 -12.35
C ASN A 30 3.20 -18.65 -12.01
N LYS A 31 4.45 -18.82 -12.48
CA LYS A 31 5.31 -19.98 -12.22
C LYS A 31 6.77 -19.56 -12.23
N GLU A 32 7.66 -20.38 -11.66
CA GLU A 32 9.09 -20.04 -11.50
C GLU A 32 9.80 -19.69 -12.82
N HIS A 33 9.45 -20.40 -13.90
CA HIS A 33 10.01 -20.18 -15.23
C HIS A 33 8.89 -20.06 -16.28
N PRO A 34 8.24 -18.89 -16.40
CA PRO A 34 7.19 -18.70 -17.39
C PRO A 34 7.78 -18.63 -18.80
N ARG A 35 7.00 -19.06 -19.80
CA ARG A 35 7.46 -18.97 -21.19
C ARG A 35 7.60 -17.49 -21.58
N PRO A 36 8.71 -17.05 -22.19
CA PRO A 36 8.91 -15.64 -22.56
C PRO A 36 7.78 -15.07 -23.44
N GLN A 37 7.18 -15.92 -24.29
CA GLN A 37 6.04 -15.56 -25.14
C GLN A 37 4.78 -15.23 -24.33
N ASP A 38 4.51 -15.94 -23.22
CA ASP A 38 3.36 -15.66 -22.35
C ASP A 38 3.55 -14.33 -21.61
N VAL A 39 4.77 -14.05 -21.14
CA VAL A 39 5.12 -12.77 -20.48
C VAL A 39 5.01 -11.61 -21.45
N LYS A 40 5.49 -11.76 -22.69
CA LYS A 40 5.32 -10.76 -23.74
C LYS A 40 3.84 -10.53 -24.05
N ALA A 41 3.06 -11.58 -24.20
CA ALA A 41 1.61 -11.46 -24.45
C ALA A 41 0.87 -10.75 -23.30
N LEU A 42 1.27 -10.99 -22.05
CA LEU A 42 0.74 -10.27 -20.89
C LEU A 42 1.12 -8.78 -20.94
N SER A 43 2.38 -8.46 -21.27
CA SER A 43 2.85 -7.08 -21.43
C SER A 43 2.10 -6.33 -22.52
N ASP A 44 1.94 -6.95 -23.69
CA ASP A 44 1.19 -6.38 -24.82
C ASP A 44 -0.27 -6.14 -24.45
N LEU A 45 -0.90 -7.07 -23.73
CA LEU A 45 -2.27 -6.92 -23.25
C LEU A 45 -2.42 -5.78 -22.23
N LEU A 46 -1.48 -5.62 -21.31
CA LEU A 46 -1.48 -4.50 -20.36
C LEU A 46 -1.28 -3.15 -21.05
N ASN A 47 -0.32 -3.07 -21.99
CA ASN A 47 -0.04 -1.85 -22.74
C ASN A 47 -1.19 -1.42 -23.67
N GLY A 48 -1.87 -2.38 -24.29
CA GLY A 48 -3.02 -2.14 -25.15
C GLY A 48 -4.31 -1.76 -24.42
N ASN A 49 -4.38 -1.97 -23.10
CA ASN A 49 -5.61 -1.81 -22.31
C ASN A 49 -5.40 -1.03 -21.01
N LYS A 50 -4.57 0.03 -21.04
CA LYS A 50 -4.21 0.84 -19.86
C LYS A 50 -5.41 1.40 -19.10
N SER A 51 -6.48 1.79 -19.79
CA SER A 51 -7.71 2.33 -19.18
C SER A 51 -8.46 1.34 -18.30
N LEU A 52 -8.25 0.03 -18.47
CA LEU A 52 -8.88 -1.00 -17.63
C LEU A 52 -8.14 -1.24 -16.31
N GLU A 53 -6.95 -0.65 -16.14
CA GLU A 53 -6.11 -0.77 -14.94
C GLU A 53 -5.99 -2.21 -14.40
N LEU A 54 -5.85 -3.19 -15.30
CA LEU A 54 -5.90 -4.63 -14.96
C LEU A 54 -4.88 -5.01 -13.86
N TRP A 55 -3.74 -4.30 -13.81
CA TRP A 55 -2.71 -4.47 -12.79
C TRP A 55 -3.18 -4.16 -11.37
N ARG A 56 -4.27 -3.41 -11.17
CA ARG A 56 -4.85 -3.18 -9.83
C ARG A 56 -5.56 -4.41 -9.26
N THR A 57 -5.86 -5.40 -10.10
CA THR A 57 -6.52 -6.64 -9.66
C THR A 57 -5.55 -7.65 -9.06
N VAL A 58 -4.24 -7.43 -9.19
CA VAL A 58 -3.21 -8.26 -8.57
C VAL A 58 -2.65 -7.58 -7.32
N TYR A 59 -2.11 -8.38 -6.40
CA TYR A 59 -1.44 -7.84 -5.23
C TYR A 59 -0.27 -6.93 -5.65
N SER A 60 -0.29 -5.69 -5.17
CA SER A 60 0.88 -4.81 -5.21
C SER A 60 2.05 -5.43 -4.45
N ALA A 61 3.28 -5.02 -4.75
CA ALA A 61 4.46 -5.49 -4.02
C ALA A 61 4.34 -5.30 -2.49
N GLY A 62 3.68 -4.23 -2.05
CA GLY A 62 3.38 -4.02 -0.63
C GLY A 62 2.41 -5.04 -0.05
N GLN A 63 1.30 -5.32 -0.74
CA GLN A 63 0.34 -6.36 -0.32
C GLN A 63 0.97 -7.76 -0.38
N PHE A 64 1.83 -8.02 -1.37
CA PHE A 64 2.56 -9.27 -1.44
C PHE A 64 3.53 -9.43 -0.27
N ALA A 65 4.26 -8.37 0.10
CA ALA A 65 5.12 -8.39 1.27
C ALA A 65 4.34 -8.69 2.56
N GLU A 66 3.13 -8.15 2.72
CA GLU A 66 2.24 -8.47 3.86
C GLU A 66 1.83 -9.94 3.86
N LEU A 67 1.42 -10.47 2.70
CA LEU A 67 1.07 -11.86 2.53
C LEU A 67 2.24 -12.76 2.93
N THR A 68 3.42 -12.52 2.37
CA THR A 68 4.65 -13.27 2.67
C THR A 68 4.98 -13.20 4.16
N ILE A 69 4.91 -12.01 4.78
CA ILE A 69 5.19 -11.87 6.23
C ILE A 69 4.19 -12.67 7.06
N ASN A 70 2.91 -12.61 6.73
CA ASN A 70 1.87 -13.33 7.46
C ASN A 70 2.00 -14.85 7.29
N GLU A 71 2.27 -15.32 6.07
CA GLU A 71 2.48 -16.75 5.77
C GLU A 71 3.70 -17.30 6.52
N ASN A 72 4.79 -16.54 6.58
CA ASN A 72 6.03 -16.94 7.25
C ASN A 72 6.04 -16.67 8.76
N ALA A 73 5.01 -16.02 9.31
CA ALA A 73 4.92 -15.81 10.74
C ALA A 73 4.72 -17.14 11.48
N SER A 74 5.37 -17.28 12.64
CA SER A 74 5.23 -18.45 13.51
C SER A 74 3.94 -18.37 14.34
N ALA A 75 2.79 -18.52 13.68
CA ALA A 75 1.46 -18.53 14.28
C ALA A 75 0.56 -19.58 13.62
N VAL A 76 -0.49 -20.00 14.33
CA VAL A 76 -1.50 -20.93 13.79
C VAL A 76 -2.37 -20.24 12.72
N ALA A 77 -2.92 -21.03 11.79
CA ALA A 77 -3.65 -20.52 10.62
C ALA A 77 -4.81 -19.57 10.98
N GLY A 78 -5.60 -19.91 12.01
CA GLY A 78 -6.70 -19.05 12.46
C GLY A 78 -6.24 -17.67 12.90
N VAL A 79 -5.13 -17.57 13.62
CA VAL A 79 -4.55 -16.28 14.05
C VAL A 79 -4.02 -15.49 12.86
N LYS A 80 -3.37 -16.16 11.90
CA LYS A 80 -2.92 -15.51 10.65
C LYS A 80 -4.09 -14.92 9.87
N GLU A 81 -5.24 -15.58 9.85
CA GLU A 81 -6.45 -15.06 9.21
C GLU A 81 -6.97 -13.82 9.95
N CYS A 82 -7.04 -13.86 11.29
CA CYS A 82 -7.40 -12.68 12.08
C CYS A 82 -6.46 -11.49 11.82
N TRP A 83 -5.16 -11.72 11.62
CA TRP A 83 -4.21 -10.65 11.28
C TRP A 83 -4.46 -10.02 9.91
N LYS A 84 -4.91 -10.79 8.90
CA LYS A 84 -5.32 -10.22 7.60
C LYS A 84 -6.50 -9.27 7.78
N TYR A 85 -7.53 -9.71 8.51
CA TYR A 85 -8.69 -8.87 8.82
C TYR A 85 -8.29 -7.63 9.63
N ARG A 86 -7.41 -7.77 10.62
CA ARG A 86 -6.95 -6.63 11.41
C ARG A 86 -6.18 -5.62 10.56
N LEU A 87 -5.34 -6.05 9.63
CA LEU A 87 -4.64 -5.15 8.72
C LEU A 87 -5.61 -4.39 7.81
N ALA A 88 -6.62 -5.08 7.29
CA ALA A 88 -7.66 -4.44 6.49
C ALA A 88 -8.45 -3.40 7.31
N SER A 89 -8.86 -3.75 8.54
CA SER A 89 -9.57 -2.81 9.42
C SER A 89 -8.69 -1.62 9.83
N LEU A 90 -7.40 -1.84 10.12
CA LEU A 90 -6.45 -0.77 10.43
C LEU A 90 -6.32 0.23 9.29
N ARG A 91 -6.24 -0.23 8.03
CA ARG A 91 -6.20 0.69 6.86
C ARG A 91 -7.49 1.49 6.74
N LYS A 92 -8.63 0.84 6.95
CA LYS A 92 -9.94 1.49 6.92
C LYS A 92 -10.10 2.52 8.03
N GLU A 93 -9.69 2.19 9.25
CA GLU A 93 -9.66 3.10 10.41
C GLU A 93 -8.73 4.31 10.15
N LEU A 94 -7.65 4.09 9.40
CA LEU A 94 -6.77 5.16 8.94
C LEU A 94 -7.35 5.94 7.76
N GLY A 95 -8.51 5.59 7.22
CA GLY A 95 -9.18 6.32 6.13
C GLY A 95 -8.60 6.05 4.75
N HIS A 96 -8.05 4.86 4.49
CA HIS A 96 -7.41 4.52 3.21
C HIS A 96 -8.33 4.73 1.99
N ASP A 97 -9.60 4.34 2.07
CA ASP A 97 -10.49 4.28 0.92
C ASP A 97 -10.79 5.67 0.31
N ASP A 98 -10.87 6.69 1.16
CA ASP A 98 -11.15 8.08 0.76
C ASP A 98 -9.89 8.96 0.67
N ALA A 99 -8.72 8.39 0.97
CA ALA A 99 -7.46 9.14 1.02
C ALA A 99 -6.90 9.41 -0.39
N PRO A 100 -6.20 10.55 -0.61
CA PRO A 100 -5.39 10.75 -1.82
C PRO A 100 -4.33 9.65 -2.00
N ILE A 101 -3.90 9.38 -3.24
CA ILE A 101 -2.97 8.28 -3.57
C ILE A 101 -1.70 8.28 -2.70
N LEU A 102 -1.10 9.45 -2.44
CA LEU A 102 0.09 9.55 -1.58
C LEU A 102 -0.22 9.10 -0.13
N GLU A 103 -1.37 9.50 0.40
CA GLU A 103 -1.81 9.06 1.73
C GLU A 103 -2.14 7.57 1.75
N GLN A 104 -2.76 7.01 0.71
CA GLN A 104 -3.02 5.57 0.58
C GLN A 104 -1.72 4.76 0.69
N LEU A 105 -0.67 5.16 -0.04
CA LEU A 105 0.64 4.52 0.00
C LEU A 105 1.27 4.61 1.41
N LEU A 106 1.14 5.76 2.08
CA LEU A 106 1.67 5.95 3.43
C LEU A 106 0.87 5.16 4.48
N ILE A 107 -0.44 5.02 4.30
CA ILE A 107 -1.29 4.17 5.15
C ILE A 107 -0.89 2.70 4.98
N GLN A 108 -0.71 2.24 3.74
CA GLN A 108 -0.23 0.88 3.47
C GLN A 108 1.12 0.62 4.15
N GLN A 109 2.07 1.56 4.02
CA GLN A 109 3.37 1.47 4.66
C GLN A 109 3.28 1.46 6.20
N ALA A 110 2.43 2.31 6.79
CA ALA A 110 2.22 2.36 8.22
C ALA A 110 1.64 1.02 8.75
N SER A 111 0.65 0.45 8.05
CA SER A 111 0.08 -0.86 8.39
C SER A 111 1.10 -2.00 8.28
N LEU A 112 1.94 -2.00 7.24
CA LEU A 112 3.01 -2.99 7.09
C LEU A 112 4.07 -2.86 8.19
N CYS A 113 4.46 -1.64 8.57
CA CYS A 113 5.37 -1.40 9.68
C CYS A 113 4.77 -1.85 11.01
N TRP A 114 3.46 -1.63 11.24
CA TRP A 114 2.75 -2.11 12.41
C TRP A 114 2.81 -3.63 12.52
N LEU A 115 2.49 -4.37 11.44
CA LEU A 115 2.58 -5.83 11.43
C LEU A 115 4.00 -6.31 11.79
N LYS A 116 5.01 -5.73 11.16
CA LYS A 116 6.42 -6.08 11.42
C LYS A 116 6.81 -5.82 12.87
N LEU A 117 6.37 -4.70 13.44
CA LEU A 117 6.63 -4.38 14.85
C LEU A 117 5.96 -5.40 15.76
N SER A 118 4.67 -5.66 15.60
CA SER A 118 3.93 -6.62 16.44
C SER A 118 4.54 -8.04 16.39
N LEU A 119 4.97 -8.49 15.21
CA LEU A 119 5.65 -9.78 15.07
C LEU A 119 7.03 -9.80 15.74
N VAL A 120 7.78 -8.70 15.65
CA VAL A 120 9.07 -8.57 16.32
C VAL A 120 8.88 -8.54 17.83
N GLU A 121 7.89 -7.81 18.36
CA GLU A 121 7.56 -7.76 19.80
C GLU A 121 7.15 -9.13 20.34
N LEU A 122 6.31 -9.86 19.61
CA LEU A 122 5.93 -11.22 19.96
C LEU A 122 7.17 -12.13 20.04
N ARG A 123 8.00 -12.12 18.99
CA ARG A 123 9.19 -12.98 18.94
C ARG A 123 10.24 -12.58 19.98
N TYR A 124 10.43 -11.29 20.18
CA TYR A 124 11.30 -10.72 21.21
C TYR A 124 10.88 -11.26 22.58
N SER A 125 9.59 -11.18 22.92
CA SER A 125 9.06 -11.65 24.20
C SER A 125 9.23 -13.16 24.41
N ILE A 126 9.13 -13.95 23.33
CA ILE A 126 9.40 -15.40 23.37
C ILE A 126 10.87 -15.67 23.62
N VAL A 127 11.77 -15.00 22.88
CA VAL A 127 13.22 -15.24 22.98
C VAL A 127 13.77 -14.77 24.32
N MET A 128 13.34 -13.61 24.82
CA MET A 128 13.82 -13.06 26.09
C MET A 128 13.38 -13.86 27.33
N LYS A 129 12.38 -14.73 27.20
CA LYS A 129 12.01 -15.68 28.27
C LYS A 129 12.97 -16.87 28.39
N GLN A 130 13.81 -17.11 27.39
CA GLN A 130 14.75 -18.23 27.36
C GLN A 130 16.10 -17.82 27.93
N SER A 131 16.91 -18.79 28.35
CA SER A 131 18.32 -18.56 28.61
C SER A 131 19.05 -18.30 27.29
N ILE A 132 19.37 -17.03 27.02
CA ILE A 132 20.00 -16.58 25.79
C ILE A 132 21.40 -16.03 26.04
N THR A 133 22.22 -16.00 24.99
CA THR A 133 23.51 -15.31 25.04
C THR A 133 23.31 -13.80 25.02
N LEU A 134 24.25 -13.05 25.61
CA LEU A 134 24.25 -11.59 25.57
C LEU A 134 24.19 -11.06 24.13
N THR A 135 24.93 -11.67 23.21
CA THR A 135 24.95 -11.29 21.79
C THR A 135 23.57 -11.44 21.14
N LEU A 136 22.86 -12.52 21.43
CA LEU A 136 21.49 -12.73 20.92
C LEU A 136 20.52 -11.71 21.52
N GLY A 137 20.66 -11.39 22.81
CA GLY A 137 19.88 -10.35 23.47
C GLY A 137 20.06 -8.99 22.81
N VAL A 138 21.32 -8.56 22.61
CA VAL A 138 21.65 -7.29 21.94
C VAL A 138 21.11 -7.24 20.50
N TYR A 139 21.17 -8.35 19.76
CA TYR A 139 20.58 -8.42 18.42
C TYR A 139 19.08 -8.14 18.44
N TRP A 140 18.33 -8.78 19.34
CA TRP A 140 16.88 -8.63 19.44
C TRP A 140 16.47 -7.24 19.91
N GLU A 141 17.20 -6.64 20.84
CA GLU A 141 17.01 -5.25 21.27
C GLU A 141 17.17 -4.26 20.11
N LYS A 142 18.26 -4.41 19.33
CA LYS A 142 18.50 -3.59 18.14
C LYS A 142 17.41 -3.78 17.10
N ARG A 143 16.97 -5.02 16.89
CA ARG A 143 15.90 -5.35 15.94
C ARG A 143 14.56 -4.73 16.35
N LEU A 144 14.20 -4.82 17.63
CA LEU A 144 12.99 -4.21 18.18
C LEU A 144 13.02 -2.69 18.03
N THR A 145 14.10 -2.05 18.46
CA THR A 145 14.31 -0.59 18.31
C THR A 145 14.16 -0.16 16.85
N ALA A 146 14.76 -0.91 15.91
CA ALA A 146 14.69 -0.57 14.50
C ALA A 146 13.28 -0.79 13.91
N ALA A 147 12.49 -1.73 14.42
CA ALA A 147 11.09 -1.91 14.02
C ALA A 147 10.22 -0.77 14.54
N GLN A 148 10.37 -0.41 15.82
CA GLN A 148 9.67 0.71 16.44
C GLN A 148 9.94 2.02 15.71
N LYS A 149 11.22 2.35 15.45
CA LYS A 149 11.61 3.56 14.70
C LYS A 149 11.00 3.63 13.29
N ARG A 150 10.89 2.50 12.59
CA ARG A 150 10.27 2.46 11.25
C ARG A 150 8.76 2.68 11.32
N PHE A 151 8.11 2.14 12.34
CA PHE A 151 6.69 2.36 12.57
C PHE A 151 6.39 3.81 12.93
N THR A 152 7.08 4.39 13.92
CA THR A 152 6.85 5.79 14.33
C THR A 152 7.12 6.76 13.19
N ARG A 153 8.22 6.56 12.44
CA ARG A 153 8.53 7.39 11.26
C ARG A 153 7.45 7.31 10.19
N ALA A 154 6.86 6.13 9.95
CA ALA A 154 5.76 5.98 9.00
C ALA A 154 4.52 6.78 9.45
N CYS A 155 4.15 6.67 10.73
CA CYS A 155 3.04 7.43 11.32
C CYS A 155 3.29 8.95 11.27
N GLU A 156 4.49 9.41 11.64
CA GLU A 156 4.88 10.81 11.57
C GLU A 156 4.84 11.35 10.14
N THR A 157 5.29 10.55 9.16
CA THR A 157 5.27 10.93 7.74
C THR A 157 3.83 11.09 7.25
N LEU A 158 2.95 10.13 7.58
CA LEU A 158 1.52 10.22 7.27
C LEU A 158 0.87 11.46 7.91
N ALA A 159 1.14 11.70 9.19
CA ALA A 159 0.62 12.87 9.89
C ALA A 159 1.14 14.19 9.29
N ARG A 160 2.42 14.24 8.89
CA ARG A 160 3.03 15.40 8.24
C ARG A 160 2.39 15.67 6.89
N VAL A 161 2.19 14.65 6.05
CA VAL A 161 1.51 14.79 4.75
C VAL A 161 0.09 15.31 4.95
N ARG A 162 -0.67 14.73 5.89
CA ARG A 162 -2.02 15.22 6.23
C ARG A 162 -2.05 16.67 6.65
N LYS A 163 -1.09 17.09 7.48
CA LYS A 163 -0.97 18.49 7.92
C LYS A 163 -0.72 19.42 6.72
N LEU A 164 0.19 19.04 5.82
CA LEU A 164 0.48 19.81 4.61
C LEU A 164 -0.74 19.89 3.68
N SER A 165 -1.38 18.76 3.39
CA SER A 165 -2.55 18.70 2.50
C SER A 165 -3.74 19.52 3.01
N ARG A 166 -3.97 19.57 4.34
CA ARG A 166 -5.00 20.43 4.94
C ARG A 166 -4.66 21.92 4.80
N ASN A 167 -3.40 22.28 5.02
CA ASN A 167 -2.95 23.67 4.92
C ASN A 167 -2.96 24.18 3.47
N THR A 168 -2.67 23.33 2.48
CA THR A 168 -2.74 23.71 1.06
C THR A 168 -4.17 24.06 0.63
N ARG A 169 -5.21 23.38 1.15
CA ARG A 169 -6.61 23.73 0.87
C ARG A 169 -7.00 25.11 1.43
N ALA A 170 -6.42 25.51 2.57
CA ALA A 170 -6.66 26.83 3.15
C ALA A 170 -6.01 27.98 2.34
N LEU A 171 -4.99 27.68 1.53
CA LEU A 171 -4.30 28.65 0.67
C LEU A 171 -5.00 28.91 -0.68
N GLN A 172 -5.94 28.06 -1.09
CA GLN A 172 -6.65 28.18 -2.38
C GLN A 172 -7.82 29.20 -2.38
N PHE A 173 -7.98 30.01 -1.32
CA PHE A 173 -9.08 30.99 -1.20
C PHE A 173 -8.71 32.45 -1.50
N ASN A 174 -7.54 32.75 -2.06
CA ASN A 174 -7.14 34.14 -2.35
C ASN A 174 -6.62 34.34 -3.78
N ILE A 175 -7.35 33.92 -4.81
CA ILE A 175 -7.10 34.38 -6.19
C ILE A 175 -8.44 34.50 -6.95
N ALA A 176 -9.14 35.61 -6.72
CA ALA A 176 -10.17 36.29 -7.53
C ALA A 176 -10.98 37.17 -6.54
N ALA A 177 -10.96 38.49 -6.58
CA ALA A 177 -11.11 39.35 -7.74
C ALA A 177 -10.22 40.60 -7.67
N ASP A 178 -9.81 41.06 -8.85
CA ASP A 178 -9.33 42.42 -9.08
C ASP A 178 -10.25 43.43 -8.36
N GLY A 179 -9.69 44.14 -7.38
CA GLY A 179 -10.37 45.27 -6.70
C GLY A 179 -10.86 45.03 -5.26
N GLY A 180 -10.57 43.90 -4.63
CA GLY A 180 -10.94 43.68 -3.22
C GLY A 180 -10.16 44.54 -2.22
N GLN A 181 -10.66 45.74 -1.91
CA GLN A 181 -10.13 46.63 -0.88
C GLN A 181 -10.20 45.97 0.50
N GLN A 182 -9.05 45.78 1.15
CA GLN A 182 -8.96 45.36 2.55
C GLN A 182 -9.00 46.59 3.44
N ILE A 183 -10.02 46.70 4.27
CA ILE A 183 -10.11 47.71 5.34
C ILE A 183 -9.91 46.96 6.66
N ASN A 184 -8.75 47.14 7.29
CA ASN A 184 -8.54 46.69 8.66
C ASN A 184 -9.15 47.73 9.60
N MET A 185 -10.14 47.34 10.41
CA MET A 185 -10.51 48.12 11.59
C MET A 185 -9.85 47.49 12.82
N THR A 186 -9.24 48.37 13.61
CA THR A 186 -8.56 48.13 14.90
C THR A 186 -9.48 47.58 15.98
#